data_AF-A0A373CWK3-F1
#
_entry.id   AF-A0A373CWK3-F1
#
_cell.length_a   1.000
_cell.length_b   1.000
_cell.length_c   1.000
_cell.angle_alpha   90.00
_cell.angle_beta   90.00
_cell.angle_gamma   90.00
#
_symmetry.space_group_name_H-M   'P 1'
#
loop_
_entity.id
_entity.type
_entity.pdbx_description
1 polymer ?
#
loop_
_entity_poly.entity_id
_entity_poly.type
_entity_poly.pdbx_seq_one_letter_code
_entity_poly.pdbx_strand_id
1 'polypeptide(L)' 'MITGWYQDAGTGRWYYLDASGAMVTGERKIDGTTYRFAEGPADMAGVMIQ' A
#
# COMPACT_ATOMS: atom_id res chain seq x y z
N MET A 1 -6.25 4.26 -14.33
CA MET A 1 -6.18 3.14 -13.37
C MET A 1 -4.76 3.10 -12.86
N ILE A 2 -4.53 3.49 -11.60
CA ILE A 2 -3.20 3.47 -10.99
C ILE A 2 -3.03 2.09 -10.36
N THR A 3 -1.95 1.40 -10.73
CA THR A 3 -1.57 0.10 -10.20
C THR A 3 -0.10 0.18 -9.80
N GLY A 4 0.29 -0.50 -8.74
CA GLY A 4 1.65 -0.48 -8.20
C GLY A 4 1.84 0.59 -7.12
N TRP A 5 3.09 1.04 -6.97
CA TRP A 5 3.49 1.97 -5.93
C TRP A 5 2.89 3.36 -6.12
N TYR A 6 2.22 3.85 -5.08
CA TYR A 6 1.65 5.18 -5.02
C TYR A 6 2.15 5.90 -3.77
N GLN A 7 2.69 7.10 -3.96
CA GLN A 7 3.09 7.95 -2.85
C GLN A 7 2.12 9.11 -2.75
N ASP A 8 1.49 9.25 -1.59
CA ASP A 8 0.65 10.39 -1.30
C ASP A 8 1.52 11.61 -1.01
N ALA A 9 1.48 12.62 -1.89
CA ALA A 9 2.31 13.82 -1.76
C ALA A 9 1.94 14.70 -0.55
N GLY A 10 0.71 14.60 -0.04
CA GLY A 10 0.26 15.37 1.12
C GLY A 10 0.82 14.83 2.44
N THR A 11 0.90 13.50 2.56
CA THR A 11 1.31 12.83 3.81
C THR A 11 2.68 12.15 3.74
N GLY A 12 3.25 12.02 2.54
CA GLY A 12 4.51 11.31 2.28
C GLY A 12 4.40 9.78 2.37
N ARG A 13 3.19 9.25 2.56
CA ARG A 13 2.93 7.83 2.80
C ARG A 13 2.93 7.03 1.51
N TRP A 14 3.50 5.84 1.56
CA TRP A 14 3.49 4.88 0.47
C TRP A 14 2.29 3.95 0.57
N TYR A 15 1.68 3.66 -0.56
CA TYR A 15 0.58 2.73 -0.75
C TYR A 15 0.91 1.86 -1.96
N TYR A 16 0.29 0.70 -2.03
CA TYR A 16 0.41 -0.15 -3.20
C TYR A 16 -0.97 -0.54 -3.69
N LEU A 17 -1.25 -0.28 -4.96
CA LEU A 17 -2.53 -0.60 -5.58
C LEU A 17 -2.38 -1.91 -6.37
N ASP A 18 -3.31 -2.83 -6.17
CA ASP A 18 -3.33 -4.09 -6.92
C ASP A 18 -3.69 -3.86 -8.40
N ALA A 19 -3.71 -4.94 -9.19
CA ALA A 19 -4.10 -4.89 -10.59
C ALA A 19 -5.52 -4.37 -10.82
N SER A 20 -6.38 -4.36 -9.80
CA SER A 20 -7.75 -3.80 -9.83
C SER A 20 -7.80 -2.31 -9.45
N GLY A 21 -6.70 -1.74 -8.95
CA GLY A 21 -6.65 -0.39 -8.41
C GLY A 21 -7.16 -0.28 -6.96
N ALA A 22 -7.28 -1.38 -6.22
CA ALA A 22 -7.59 -1.38 -4.80
C ALA A 22 -6.28 -1.34 -3.98
N MET A 23 -6.29 -0.60 -2.87
CA MET A 23 -5.15 -0.56 -1.97
C MET A 23 -4.95 -1.93 -1.30
N VAL A 24 -3.74 -2.46 -1.36
CA VAL A 24 -3.39 -3.71 -0.67
C VAL A 24 -3.17 -3.43 0.81
N THR A 25 -3.63 -4.35 1.65
CA THR A 25 -3.42 -4.32 3.10
C THR A 25 -2.72 -5.60 3.55
N GLY A 26 -2.12 -5.55 4.74
CA GLY A 26 -1.41 -6.68 5.33
C GLY A 26 -0.05 -6.93 4.69
N GLU A 27 0.48 -8.12 4.89
CA GLU A 27 1.79 -8.49 4.40
C GLU A 27 1.74 -8.91 2.92
N ARG A 28 2.57 -8.28 2.08
CA ARG A 28 2.71 -8.57 0.65
C ARG A 28 4.14 -8.65 0.21
N LYS A 29 4.43 -9.71 -0.52
CA LYS A 29 5.72 -9.91 -1.17
C LYS A 29 5.69 -9.26 -2.56
N ILE A 30 6.45 -8.18 -2.74
CA ILE A 30 6.60 -7.43 -3.99
C ILE A 30 8.07 -7.53 -4.40
N ASP A 31 8.34 -8.01 -5.61
CA ASP A 31 9.70 -8.17 -6.16
C ASP A 31 10.69 -8.93 -5.25
N GLY A 32 10.18 -9.91 -4.49
CA GLY A 32 10.98 -10.72 -3.57
C GLY A 32 11.17 -10.12 -2.18
N THR A 33 10.83 -8.84 -1.99
CA THR A 33 10.81 -8.15 -0.71
C THR A 33 9.43 -8.25 -0.07
N THR A 34 9.38 -8.60 1.21
CA THR A 34 8.14 -8.57 1.98
C THR A 34 7.92 -7.15 2.49
N TYR A 35 6.81 -6.55 2.07
CA TYR A 35 6.30 -5.26 2.55
C TYR A 35 5.04 -5.50 3.36
N ARG A 36 4.85 -4.70 4.39
CA ARG A 36 3.71 -4.74 5.28
C ARG A 36 2.93 -3.46 5.13
N PHE A 37 1.67 -3.60 4.80
CA PHE A 37 0.71 -2.53 4.68
C PHE A 37 -0.20 -2.54 5.91
N ALA A 38 -0.49 -1.37 6.45
CA ALA A 38 -1.29 -1.22 7.65
C ALA A 38 -2.70 -1.81 7.43
N GLU A 39 -3.09 -2.64 8.39
CA GLU A 39 -4.42 -3.24 8.53
C GLU A 39 -5.14 -2.49 9.64
N GLY A 40 -5.45 -1.21 9.37
CA GLY A 40 -6.06 -0.30 10.35
C GLY A 40 -7.51 0.05 10.01
N PRO A 41 -8.16 0.93 10.80
CA PRO A 41 -9.38 1.60 10.37
C PRO A 41 -9.14 2.23 8.99
N ALA A 42 -10.20 2.35 8.17
CA ALA A 42 -10.12 2.68 6.75
C ALA A 42 -9.17 3.85 6.40
N ASP A 43 -9.03 4.84 7.29
CA ASP A 43 -8.15 6.00 7.14
C ASP A 43 -6.64 5.72 7.17
N MET A 44 -6.23 4.55 7.66
CA MET A 44 -4.83 4.07 7.70
C MET A 44 -4.61 2.78 6.91
N ALA A 45 -5.67 2.20 6.36
CA ALA A 45 -5.58 0.97 5.59
C ALA A 45 -4.73 1.18 4.33
N GLY A 46 -3.73 0.32 4.13
CA GLY A 46 -2.93 0.30 2.91
C GLY A 46 -1.67 1.16 2.93
N VAL A 47 -1.37 1.82 4.05
CA VAL A 47 -0.10 2.54 4.25
C VAL A 47 1.03 1.53 4.46
N MET A 48 2.11 1.61 3.69
CA MET A 48 3.32 0.83 3.93
C MET A 48 3.94 1.19 5.28
N ILE A 49 4.08 0.20 6.15
CA ILE A 49 4.62 0.33 7.51
C ILE A 49 5.91 -0.47 7.74
N GLN A 50 6.31 -1.41 6.87
CA GLN A 50 7.68 -1.94 6.82
C GLN A 50 7.96 -2.81 5.59
#